data_AF-A0A0B1YMQ0-F1
#
_entry.id   AF-A0A0B1YMQ0-F1
#
_cell.length_a   1.000
_cell.length_b   1.000
_cell.length_c   1.000
_cell.angle_alpha   90.00
_cell.angle_beta   90.00
_cell.angle_gamma   90.00
#
_symmetry.space_group_name_H-M   'P 1'
#
loop_
_entity.id
_entity.type
_entity.pdbx_description
1 polymer ?
#
loop_
_entity_poly.entity_id
_entity_poly.type
_entity_poly.pdbx_seq_one_letter_code
_entity_poly.pdbx_strand_id
1 'polypeptide(L)' 'MKQPGLDGRHRDKDGQIEQKHGNTMNKNLPRPIPGFGPQTTLKKMRDATGKTSEKDIRNAAKRKH' A
#
# COMPACT_ATOMS: atom_id res chain seq x y z
N MET A 1 31.40 -3.15 22.62
CA MET A 1 30.85 -3.87 21.45
C MET A 1 29.43 -3.40 21.22
N LYS A 2 29.18 -2.53 20.23
CA LYS A 2 27.82 -2.13 19.87
C LYS A 2 27.18 -3.32 19.16
N GLN A 3 26.18 -3.93 19.78
CA GLN A 3 25.26 -4.82 19.06
C GLN A 3 24.77 -4.04 17.83
N PRO A 4 24.83 -4.60 16.59
CA PRO A 4 24.12 -4.00 15.49
C PRO A 4 22.66 -4.12 15.89
N GLY A 5 22.12 -2.99 16.36
CA GLY A 5 20.70 -2.89 16.64
C GLY A 5 19.95 -3.40 15.42
N LEU A 6 18.76 -3.93 15.66
CA LEU A 6 17.73 -4.17 14.65
C LEU A 6 17.29 -2.83 14.00
N ASP A 7 18.27 -2.10 13.48
CA ASP A 7 18.22 -0.80 12.85
C ASP A 7 17.80 -1.05 11.40
N GLY A 8 16.51 -0.90 11.14
CA GLY A 8 15.93 -1.23 9.84
C GLY A 8 14.54 -1.83 9.89
N ARG A 9 13.99 -2.11 11.08
CA ARG A 9 12.53 -2.18 11.18
C ARG A 9 12.02 -0.74 11.15
N HIS A 10 11.80 -0.22 9.93
CA HIS A 10 10.98 0.96 9.70
C HIS A 10 9.63 0.75 10.42
N ARG A 11 9.57 1.16 11.69
CA ARG A 11 8.32 1.54 12.32
C ARG A 11 8.00 2.90 11.75
N ASP A 12 7.06 2.91 10.82
CA ASP A 12 6.47 4.13 10.29
C ASP A 12 6.09 5.03 11.47
N LYS A 13 6.82 6.14 11.63
CA LYS A 13 6.76 7.05 12.78
C LYS A 13 5.48 7.89 12.84
N ASP A 14 4.55 7.69 11.90
CA ASP A 14 3.38 8.55 11.75
C ASP A 14 2.05 7.90 12.15
N GLY A 15 2.08 6.81 12.93
CA GLY A 15 0.89 6.29 13.64
C GLY A 15 -0.31 5.88 12.76
N GLN A 16 -0.18 5.95 11.43
CA GLN A 16 -1.21 5.59 10.49
C GLN A 16 -0.87 4.25 9.84
N ILE A 17 -1.18 3.20 10.61
CA ILE A 17 -1.72 1.93 10.09
C ILE A 17 -0.72 1.13 9.25
N GLU A 18 -0.27 -0.01 9.79
CA GLU A 18 0.40 -1.10 9.07
C GLU A 18 0.04 -1.11 7.57
N GLN A 19 0.94 -0.62 6.72
CA GLN A 19 0.72 -0.70 5.29
C GLN A 19 0.62 -2.17 4.93
N LYS A 20 -0.51 -2.58 4.33
CA LYS A 20 -0.64 -3.94 3.81
C LYS A 20 0.52 -4.20 2.84
N HIS A 21 1.08 -5.41 2.95
CA HIS A 21 2.24 -5.81 2.18
C HIS A 21 1.95 -5.67 0.68
N GLY A 22 2.94 -5.25 -0.11
CA GLY A 22 2.74 -4.92 -1.52
C GLY A 22 2.20 -6.07 -2.39
N ASN A 23 2.31 -7.32 -1.94
CA ASN A 23 1.74 -8.49 -2.61
C ASN A 23 0.24 -8.70 -2.35
N THR A 24 -0.38 -7.91 -1.47
CA THR A 24 -1.81 -8.02 -1.18
C THR A 24 -2.62 -7.73 -2.44
N MET A 25 -3.47 -8.68 -2.85
CA MET A 25 -4.34 -8.52 -4.02
C MET A 25 -5.55 -7.65 -3.71
N ASN A 26 -6.06 -6.95 -4.72
CA ASN A 26 -7.22 -6.06 -4.60
C ASN A 26 -8.44 -6.75 -3.99
N LYS A 27 -8.69 -8.00 -4.38
CA LYS A 27 -9.79 -8.83 -3.86
C LYS A 27 -9.70 -9.11 -2.36
N ASN A 28 -8.48 -9.08 -1.80
CA ASN A 28 -8.22 -9.32 -0.38
C ASN A 28 -8.23 -8.02 0.43
N LEU A 29 -8.39 -6.87 -0.22
CA LEU A 29 -8.58 -5.61 0.49
C LEU A 29 -9.98 -5.57 1.08
N PRO A 30 -10.14 -5.03 2.30
CA PRO A 30 -11.47 -4.87 2.90
C PRO A 30 -12.40 -4.02 2.02
N ARG A 31 -11.82 -3.13 1.20
CA ARG A 31 -12.54 -2.31 0.23
C ARG A 31 -11.73 -2.28 -1.07
N PRO A 32 -12.11 -3.10 -2.08
CA PRO A 32 -11.43 -3.12 -3.37
C PRO A 32 -11.33 -1.73 -3.99
N ILE A 33 -10.21 -1.48 -4.64
CA ILE A 33 -9.92 -0.24 -5.34
C ILE A 33 -10.52 -0.33 -6.75
N PRO A 34 -11.50 0.52 -7.09
CA PRO A 34 -12.12 0.54 -8.42
C PRO A 34 -11.09 0.95 -9.47
N GLY A 35 -11.23 0.46 -10.71
CA GLY A 35 -10.27 0.68 -11.80
C GLY A 35 -9.09 -0.29 -11.81
N PHE A 36 -8.94 -1.14 -10.78
CA PHE A 36 -7.97 -2.23 -10.75
C PHE A 36 -8.66 -3.60 -10.67
N GLY A 37 -8.12 -4.58 -11.39
CA GLY A 37 -8.62 -5.96 -11.34
C GLY A 37 -8.48 -6.59 -9.96
N PRO A 38 -9.29 -7.64 -9.65
CA PRO A 38 -9.27 -8.32 -8.35
C PRO A 38 -7.91 -8.96 -8.02
N GLN A 39 -7.16 -9.38 -9.04
CA GLN A 39 -5.83 -10.00 -8.89
C GLN A 39 -4.69 -8.98 -8.92
N THR A 40 -4.97 -7.68 -9.13
CA THR A 40 -3.93 -6.66 -9.09
C THR A 40 -3.42 -6.49 -7.67
N THR A 41 -2.10 -6.45 -7.49
CA THR A 41 -1.48 -6.29 -6.17
C THR A 41 -1.35 -4.82 -5.78
N LEU A 42 -1.35 -4.52 -4.48
CA LEU A 42 -1.15 -3.17 -3.97
C LEU A 42 0.12 -2.54 -4.52
N LYS A 43 1.22 -3.29 -4.67
CA LYS A 43 2.46 -2.80 -5.29
C LYS A 43 2.18 -2.25 -6.68
N LYS A 44 1.52 -3.01 -7.56
CA LYS A 44 1.17 -2.56 -8.91
C LYS A 44 0.28 -1.32 -8.90
N MET A 45 -0.67 -1.23 -7.95
CA MET A 45 -1.51 -0.04 -7.84
C MET A 45 -0.73 1.17 -7.38
N ARG A 46 0.19 1.00 -6.41
CA ARG A 46 1.10 2.05 -5.94
C ARG A 46 1.99 2.56 -7.06
N ASP A 47 2.55 1.64 -7.85
CA ASP A 47 3.38 1.96 -9.02
C ASP A 47 2.56 2.71 -10.09
N ALA A 48 1.30 2.29 -10.32
CA ALA A 48 0.42 2.92 -11.31
C ALA A 48 -0.11 4.30 -10.89
N THR A 49 -0.29 4.56 -9.59
CA THR A 49 -0.82 5.85 -9.09
C THR A 49 0.26 6.75 -8.49
N GLY A 50 1.46 6.25 -8.22
CA GLY A 50 2.52 6.95 -7.47
C GLY A 50 2.15 7.24 -6.01
N LYS A 51 1.21 6.48 -5.43
CA LYS A 51 0.68 6.69 -4.06
C LYS A 51 0.88 5.43 -3.24
N THR A 52 1.19 5.55 -1.96
CA THR A 52 1.49 4.40 -1.08
C THR A 52 0.28 3.95 -0.26
N SER A 53 -0.62 4.88 0.09
CA SER A 53 -1.81 4.65 0.89
C SER A 53 -3.00 4.15 0.06
N GLU A 54 -3.72 3.12 0.52
CA GLU A 54 -4.90 2.57 -0.16
C GLU A 54 -5.97 3.65 -0.45
N LYS A 55 -6.16 4.59 0.47
CA LYS A 55 -7.08 5.73 0.32
C LYS A 55 -6.69 6.63 -0.86
N ASP A 56 -5.41 6.94 -0.98
CA ASP A 56 -4.90 7.82 -2.04
C ASP A 56 -4.88 7.12 -3.39
N ILE A 57 -4.51 5.84 -3.42
CA ILE A 57 -4.62 5.00 -4.61
C ILE A 57 -6.09 4.97 -5.08
N ARG A 58 -7.04 4.80 -4.16
CA ARG A 58 -8.48 4.83 -4.49
C ARG A 58 -8.94 6.18 -5.03
N ASN A 59 -8.52 7.28 -4.41
CA ASN A 59 -8.88 8.61 -4.89
C ASN A 59 -8.26 8.90 -6.27
N ALA A 60 -7.02 8.47 -6.50
CA ALA A 60 -6.35 8.57 -7.78
C ALA A 60 -7.05 7.72 -8.86
N ALA A 61 -7.47 6.49 -8.52
CA ALA A 61 -8.20 5.62 -9.44
C ALA A 61 -9.59 6.15 -9.79
N LYS A 62 -10.29 6.76 -8.82
CA LYS A 62 -11.60 7.42 -9.04
C LYS A 62 -11.51 8.66 -9.93
N ARG A 63 -10.42 9.42 -9.84
CA ARG A 63 -10.21 10.63 -10.66
C ARG A 63 -9.93 10.33 -12.14
N LYS A 64 -9.57 9.09 -12.46
CA LYS A 64 -9.23 8.65 -13.82
C LYS A 64 -10.46 8.19 -14.64
N HIS A 65 -11.64 8.16 -14.04
CA HIS A 65 -12.92 7.80 -14.66
C HIS A 65 -13.89 8.98 -14.54
#